data_AF-M4SWQ4-F1
#
_entry.id   AF-M4SWQ4-F1
#
_cell.length_a   1.000
_cell.length_b   1.000
_cell.length_c   1.000
_cell.angle_alpha   90.00
_cell.angle_beta   90.00
_cell.angle_gamma   90.00
#
_symmetry.space_group_name_H-M   'P 1'
#
loop_
_entity.id
_entity.type
_entity.pdbx_description
1 polymer ?
#
loop_
_entity_poly.entity_id
_entity_poly.type
_entity_poly.pdbx_seq_one_letter_code
_entity_poly.pdbx_strand_id
1 'polypeptide(L)'
;MSRKVVQVSVFACVLAALQTTQVTANVAAGDNAVERAALCSIIEVAGNRAKLHDQKPTFDSELQGIMELNMKAAEDTWLTEFRSPEKPTMARDTNKHPLPQNRGWADRWPHWERAASKLLDPASHAERRKHYKLDELSEQKHKNIRATVARLAEEAFAEATGTETATALSDIIDENTLQKEIYQAVYAMDTEPASNFANYKAFNNQA
;
A
#
# COMPACT_ATOMS: atom_id res chain seq x y z
N MET A 1 85.69 -22.90 -2.72
CA MET A 1 84.89 -22.22 -1.67
C MET A 1 84.75 -23.15 -0.46
N SER A 2 85.13 -22.70 0.73
CA SER A 2 85.06 -23.54 1.94
C SER A 2 83.61 -23.84 2.32
N ARG A 3 83.32 -25.05 2.81
CA ARG A 3 81.97 -25.52 3.21
C ARG A 3 81.25 -24.54 4.16
N LYS A 4 82.01 -23.80 4.96
CA LYS A 4 81.52 -22.73 5.84
C LYS A 4 80.96 -21.51 5.07
N VAL A 5 81.55 -21.15 3.93
CA VAL A 5 81.11 -20.01 3.11
C VAL A 5 79.78 -20.32 2.41
N VAL A 6 79.61 -21.55 1.92
CA VAL A 6 78.35 -21.99 1.30
C VAL A 6 77.22 -22.04 2.32
N GLN A 7 77.49 -22.50 3.54
CA GLN A 7 76.49 -22.62 4.60
C GLN A 7 76.01 -21.26 5.13
N VAL A 8 76.91 -20.25 5.21
CA VAL A 8 76.56 -18.88 5.60
C VAL A 8 75.75 -18.18 4.49
N SER A 9 76.11 -18.36 3.22
CA SER A 9 75.35 -17.79 2.10
C SER A 9 73.94 -18.37 1.98
N VAL A 10 73.77 -19.67 2.17
CA VAL A 10 72.44 -20.30 2.11
C VAL A 10 71.57 -19.83 3.28
N PHE A 11 72.11 -19.71 4.49
CA PHE A 11 71.36 -19.17 5.64
C PHE A 11 70.95 -17.71 5.42
N ALA A 12 71.83 -16.88 4.86
CA ALA A 12 71.52 -15.48 4.55
C ALA A 12 70.41 -15.34 3.49
N CYS A 13 70.41 -16.18 2.46
CA CYS A 13 69.36 -16.20 1.44
C CYS A 13 68.01 -16.66 1.99
N VAL A 14 68.00 -17.66 2.89
CA VAL A 14 66.76 -18.14 3.54
C VAL A 14 66.19 -17.08 4.50
N LEU A 15 67.03 -16.40 5.29
CA LEU A 15 66.61 -15.29 6.15
C LEU A 15 66.11 -14.08 5.33
N ALA A 16 66.76 -13.76 4.21
CA ALA A 16 66.28 -12.69 3.31
C ALA A 16 64.94 -13.05 2.64
N ALA A 17 64.71 -14.32 2.30
CA ALA A 17 63.44 -14.79 1.75
C ALA A 17 62.30 -14.85 2.79
N LEU A 18 62.62 -15.01 4.07
CA LEU A 18 61.64 -14.99 5.18
C LEU A 18 61.24 -13.57 5.60
N GLN A 19 62.03 -12.55 5.28
CA GLN A 19 61.69 -11.14 5.56
C GLN A 19 60.62 -10.57 4.61
N THR A 20 60.38 -11.20 3.45
CA THR A 20 59.45 -10.70 2.44
C THR A 20 58.04 -11.26 2.58
N THR A 21 57.83 -12.33 3.35
CA THR A 21 56.49 -12.75 3.77
C THR A 21 56.09 -12.00 5.03
N GLN A 22 55.99 -10.67 4.92
CA GLN A 22 55.13 -9.94 5.83
C GLN A 22 53.71 -10.32 5.48
N VAL A 23 53.16 -11.32 6.17
CA VAL A 23 51.70 -11.46 6.25
C VAL A 23 51.24 -10.22 7.02
N THR A 24 51.01 -9.14 6.28
CA THR A 24 50.38 -7.96 6.85
C THR A 24 48.95 -8.38 7.16
N ALA A 25 48.67 -8.65 8.43
CA ALA A 25 47.30 -8.70 8.94
C ALA A 25 46.58 -7.35 8.79
N ASN A 26 47.26 -6.32 8.27
CA ASN A 26 46.69 -5.03 7.92
C ASN A 26 45.88 -5.13 6.63
N VAL A 27 44.63 -4.70 6.72
CA VAL A 27 43.78 -4.36 5.58
C VAL A 27 44.33 -3.09 4.94
N ALA A 28 44.85 -3.19 3.72
CA ALA A 28 45.36 -2.08 2.94
C ALA A 28 44.23 -1.32 2.22
N ALA A 29 44.55 -0.12 1.74
CA ALA A 29 43.60 0.65 0.95
C ALA A 29 43.22 -0.09 -0.33
N GLY A 30 41.93 -0.40 -0.48
CA GLY A 30 41.40 -1.11 -1.66
C GLY A 30 41.13 -2.60 -1.45
N ASP A 31 41.59 -3.20 -0.35
CA ASP A 31 41.38 -4.63 -0.05
C ASP A 31 39.89 -4.98 0.04
N ASN A 32 39.05 -4.04 0.48
CA ASN A 32 37.59 -4.20 0.59
C ASN A 32 36.82 -3.52 -0.56
N ALA A 33 37.46 -3.25 -1.70
CA ALA A 33 36.82 -2.47 -2.78
C ALA A 33 35.59 -3.18 -3.37
N VAL A 34 35.62 -4.51 -3.45
CA VAL A 34 34.53 -5.33 -3.99
C VAL A 34 33.35 -5.36 -3.01
N GLU A 35 33.63 -5.56 -1.72
CA GLU A 35 32.66 -5.55 -0.63
C GLU A 35 32.00 -4.18 -0.53
N ARG A 36 32.78 -3.10 -0.63
CA ARG A 36 32.27 -1.73 -0.66
C ARG A 36 31.31 -1.53 -1.83
N ALA A 37 31.66 -1.99 -3.03
CA ALA A 37 30.79 -1.84 -4.20
C ALA A 37 29.45 -2.58 -4.00
N ALA A 38 29.48 -3.82 -3.48
CA ALA A 38 28.28 -4.59 -3.18
C ALA A 38 27.40 -3.90 -2.12
N LEU A 39 27.99 -3.38 -1.05
CA LEU A 39 27.27 -2.64 0.00
C LEU A 39 26.66 -1.33 -0.52
N CYS A 40 27.37 -0.60 -1.38
CA CYS A 40 26.83 0.59 -2.04
C CYS A 40 25.59 0.27 -2.88
N SER A 41 25.58 -0.84 -3.62
CA SER A 41 24.39 -1.26 -4.38
C SER A 41 23.19 -1.56 -3.48
N ILE A 42 23.40 -2.16 -2.31
CA ILE A 42 22.33 -2.40 -1.33
C ILE A 42 21.77 -1.07 -0.79
N ILE A 43 22.65 -0.14 -0.42
CA ILE A 43 22.27 1.21 0.06
C ILE A 43 21.51 1.98 -1.03
N GLU A 44 21.93 1.87 -2.29
CA GLU A 44 21.25 2.53 -3.41
C GLU A 44 19.81 2.02 -3.61
N VAL A 45 19.58 0.72 -3.45
CA VAL A 45 18.23 0.14 -3.51
C VAL A 45 17.36 0.70 -2.38
N ALA A 46 17.95 0.96 -1.21
CA ALA A 46 17.24 1.44 -0.02
C ALA A 46 16.80 2.90 -0.06
N GLY A 47 17.37 3.76 -0.90
CA GLY A 47 17.01 5.19 -0.97
C GLY A 47 15.69 5.48 -1.70
N ASN A 48 14.60 4.78 -1.34
CA ASN A 48 13.28 4.90 -1.97
C ASN A 48 13.26 4.59 -3.48
N ARG A 49 14.22 3.78 -3.95
CA ARG A 49 14.40 3.46 -5.38
C ARG A 49 13.75 2.15 -5.77
N ALA A 50 13.65 1.19 -4.85
CA ALA A 50 12.77 0.04 -5.02
C ALA A 50 11.33 0.54 -5.09
N LYS A 51 10.54 0.03 -6.03
CA LYS A 51 9.11 0.31 -6.12
C LYS A 51 8.35 -0.96 -6.48
N LEU A 52 7.15 -1.10 -5.95
CA LEU A 52 6.19 -2.08 -6.43
C LEU A 52 5.76 -1.69 -7.84
N HIS A 53 5.71 -2.70 -8.73
CA HIS A 53 5.21 -2.51 -10.09
C HIS A 53 3.71 -2.19 -10.08
N ASP A 54 2.96 -2.92 -9.25
CA ASP A 54 1.52 -2.78 -9.12
C ASP A 54 1.16 -2.18 -7.77
N GLN A 55 0.15 -1.32 -7.77
CA GLN A 55 -0.44 -0.83 -6.53
C GLN A 55 -1.31 -1.91 -5.89
N LYS A 56 -1.41 -1.86 -4.57
CA LYS A 56 -2.34 -2.70 -3.83
C LYS A 56 -3.75 -2.54 -4.40
N PRO A 57 -4.42 -3.63 -4.83
CA PRO A 57 -5.75 -3.55 -5.41
C PRO A 57 -6.76 -3.05 -4.37
N THR A 58 -7.80 -2.36 -4.85
CA THR A 58 -8.94 -1.95 -4.03
C THR A 58 -10.22 -2.26 -4.80
N PHE A 59 -11.30 -2.56 -4.09
CA PHE A 59 -12.63 -2.76 -4.68
C PHE A 59 -13.56 -1.56 -4.45
N ASP A 60 -13.05 -0.45 -3.91
CA ASP A 60 -13.86 0.67 -3.43
C ASP A 60 -14.61 1.37 -4.59
N SER A 61 -13.93 1.58 -5.72
CA SER A 61 -14.53 2.20 -6.91
C SER A 61 -15.63 1.36 -7.54
N GLU A 62 -15.39 0.06 -7.68
CA GLU A 62 -16.28 -0.92 -8.28
C GLU A 62 -17.52 -1.09 -7.41
N LEU A 63 -17.32 -1.28 -6.10
CA LEU A 63 -18.40 -1.34 -5.13
C LEU A 63 -19.25 -0.07 -5.18
N GLN A 64 -18.63 1.12 -5.22
CA GLN A 64 -19.37 2.36 -5.31
C GLN A 64 -20.17 2.48 -6.60
N GLY A 65 -19.62 2.08 -7.75
CA GLY A 65 -20.36 2.09 -9.01
C GLY A 65 -21.62 1.23 -8.94
N ILE A 66 -21.53 0.02 -8.39
CA ILE A 66 -22.68 -0.89 -8.25
C ILE A 66 -23.69 -0.32 -7.24
N MET A 67 -23.24 0.26 -6.13
CA MET A 67 -24.13 0.87 -5.14
C MET A 67 -24.86 2.11 -5.66
N GLU A 68 -24.19 2.95 -6.43
CA GLU A 68 -24.80 4.10 -7.11
C GLU A 68 -25.84 3.65 -8.11
N LEU A 69 -25.57 2.60 -8.90
CA LEU A 69 -26.56 1.99 -9.78
C LEU A 69 -27.77 1.49 -8.99
N ASN A 70 -27.55 0.79 -7.87
CA ASN A 70 -28.63 0.33 -7.00
C ASN A 70 -29.46 1.48 -6.43
N MET A 71 -28.80 2.53 -5.94
CA MET A 71 -29.47 3.73 -5.44
C MET A 71 -30.30 4.42 -6.53
N LYS A 72 -29.83 4.41 -7.78
CA LYS A 72 -30.56 4.93 -8.94
C LYS A 72 -31.72 4.05 -9.40
N ALA A 73 -31.57 2.73 -9.31
CA ALA A 73 -32.58 1.75 -9.71
C ALA A 73 -33.71 1.59 -8.66
N ALA A 74 -33.44 2.01 -7.42
CA ALA A 74 -34.40 2.02 -6.32
C ALA A 74 -35.61 2.93 -6.61
N GLU A 75 -36.59 2.88 -5.70
CA GLU A 75 -37.72 3.80 -5.74
C GLU A 75 -37.27 5.23 -5.41
N ASP A 76 -37.92 6.23 -6.00
CA ASP A 76 -37.61 7.64 -5.72
C ASP A 76 -37.72 7.98 -4.21
N THR A 77 -38.61 7.27 -3.50
CA THR A 77 -38.78 7.36 -2.04
C THR A 77 -37.54 6.92 -1.27
N TRP A 78 -36.73 6.02 -1.82
CA TRP A 78 -35.51 5.53 -1.16
C TRP A 78 -34.47 6.63 -1.01
N LEU A 79 -34.24 7.42 -2.08
CA LEU A 79 -33.27 8.51 -2.05
C LEU A 79 -33.65 9.59 -1.01
N THR A 80 -34.93 9.72 -0.68
CA THR A 80 -35.43 10.64 0.36
C THR A 80 -34.89 10.31 1.74
N GLU A 81 -34.56 9.05 2.04
CA GLU A 81 -33.96 8.67 3.33
C GLU A 81 -32.60 9.32 3.56
N PHE A 82 -31.88 9.65 2.48
CA PHE A 82 -30.54 10.22 2.51
C PHE A 82 -30.52 11.75 2.43
N ARG A 83 -31.70 12.39 2.26
CA ARG A 83 -31.81 13.84 2.13
C ARG A 83 -31.99 14.49 3.51
N SER A 84 -31.39 15.67 3.69
CA SER A 84 -31.72 16.55 4.82
C SER A 84 -33.19 16.97 4.70
N PRO A 85 -33.99 16.85 5.78
CA PRO A 85 -35.36 17.37 5.83
C PRO A 85 -35.44 18.88 5.61
N GLU A 86 -34.41 19.63 6.01
CA GLU A 86 -34.35 21.09 5.88
C GLU A 86 -33.89 21.53 4.49
N LYS A 87 -32.98 20.78 3.87
CA LYS A 87 -32.40 21.10 2.57
C LYS A 87 -32.22 19.82 1.74
N PRO A 88 -33.19 19.48 0.88
CA PRO A 88 -33.21 18.19 0.17
C PRO A 88 -32.00 17.93 -0.72
N THR A 89 -31.25 18.95 -1.15
CA THR A 89 -30.03 18.79 -1.95
C THR A 89 -28.78 18.45 -1.12
N MET A 90 -28.90 18.39 0.20
CA MET A 90 -27.83 18.03 1.13
C MET A 90 -28.11 16.68 1.79
N ALA A 91 -27.04 16.01 2.24
CA ALA A 91 -27.13 14.75 2.96
C ALA A 91 -27.86 14.92 4.29
N ARG A 92 -28.55 13.86 4.74
CA ARG A 92 -29.15 13.78 6.07
C ARG A 92 -28.07 13.87 7.13
N ASP A 93 -28.24 14.76 8.10
CA ASP A 93 -27.42 14.79 9.32
C ASP A 93 -27.96 13.77 10.32
N THR A 94 -27.30 12.61 10.44
CA THR A 94 -27.74 11.52 11.33
C THR A 94 -27.60 11.84 12.82
N ASN A 95 -26.90 12.92 13.20
CA ASN A 95 -26.88 13.39 14.59
C ASN A 95 -28.17 14.13 14.94
N LYS A 96 -28.77 14.84 13.98
CA LYS A 96 -30.04 15.58 14.14
C LYS A 96 -31.25 14.71 13.85
N HIS A 97 -31.12 13.83 12.85
CA HIS A 97 -32.16 12.92 12.39
C HIS A 97 -31.64 11.48 12.44
N PRO A 98 -31.67 10.84 13.63
CA PRO A 98 -31.15 9.50 13.82
C PRO A 98 -31.77 8.48 12.88
N LEU A 99 -30.97 7.48 12.50
CA LEU A 99 -31.45 6.38 11.68
C LEU A 99 -32.51 5.56 12.44
N PRO A 100 -33.49 4.98 11.72
CA PRO A 100 -34.43 4.07 12.33
C PRO A 100 -33.72 2.90 13.02
N GLN A 101 -34.05 2.69 14.30
CA GLN A 101 -33.53 1.56 15.06
C GLN A 101 -34.10 0.24 14.50
N ASN A 102 -33.36 -0.87 14.67
CA ASN A 102 -33.79 -2.23 14.30
C ASN A 102 -33.97 -2.52 12.79
N ARG A 103 -33.40 -1.69 11.92
CA ARG A 103 -33.39 -1.95 10.47
C ARG A 103 -32.16 -2.71 9.97
N GLY A 104 -31.14 -2.90 10.82
CA GLY A 104 -29.85 -3.46 10.40
C GLY A 104 -29.09 -2.57 9.42
N TRP A 105 -29.35 -1.26 9.43
CA TRP A 105 -28.76 -0.32 8.48
C TRP A 105 -27.37 0.17 8.87
N ALA A 106 -26.97 0.03 10.13
CA ALA A 106 -25.76 0.64 10.67
C ALA A 106 -24.52 0.36 9.82
N ASP A 107 -24.26 -0.91 9.47
CA ASP A 107 -23.06 -1.31 8.73
C ASP A 107 -23.11 -0.90 7.25
N ARG A 108 -24.32 -0.78 6.69
CA ARG A 108 -24.53 -0.48 5.27
C ARG A 108 -24.65 1.02 5.00
N TRP A 109 -25.08 1.77 6.00
CA TRP A 109 -25.41 3.18 5.88
C TRP A 109 -24.26 4.01 5.31
N PRO A 110 -23.00 3.89 5.77
CA PRO A 110 -21.91 4.71 5.22
C PRO A 110 -21.71 4.51 3.71
N HIS A 111 -21.90 3.28 3.24
CA HIS A 111 -21.75 2.96 1.82
C HIS A 111 -22.92 3.46 0.98
N TRP A 112 -24.15 3.30 1.47
CA TRP A 112 -25.34 3.85 0.84
C TRP A 112 -25.34 5.37 0.84
N GLU A 113 -24.95 6.01 1.94
CA GLU A 113 -24.83 7.46 2.06
C GLU A 113 -23.82 8.01 1.05
N ARG A 114 -22.67 7.37 0.92
CA ARG A 114 -21.68 7.74 -0.09
C ARG A 114 -22.24 7.62 -1.52
N ALA A 115 -22.95 6.54 -1.83
CA ALA A 115 -23.59 6.37 -3.13
C ALA A 115 -24.70 7.40 -3.38
N ALA A 116 -25.51 7.69 -2.36
CA ALA A 116 -26.59 8.68 -2.41
C ALA A 116 -26.07 10.10 -2.53
N SER A 117 -24.94 10.44 -1.91
CA SER A 117 -24.37 11.80 -1.88
C SER A 117 -24.18 12.39 -3.28
N LYS A 118 -23.76 11.55 -4.25
CA LYS A 118 -23.61 11.94 -5.66
C LYS A 118 -24.93 12.14 -6.38
N LEU A 119 -26.05 11.77 -5.77
CA LEU A 119 -27.38 11.75 -6.37
C LEU A 119 -28.32 12.79 -5.75
N LEU A 120 -27.88 13.51 -4.73
CA LEU A 120 -28.71 14.50 -4.03
C LEU A 120 -28.93 15.76 -4.87
N ASP A 121 -27.93 16.18 -5.64
CA ASP A 121 -28.07 17.28 -6.58
C ASP A 121 -28.90 16.85 -7.81
N PRO A 122 -29.92 17.62 -8.25
CA PRO A 122 -30.76 17.26 -9.39
C PRO A 122 -30.01 17.12 -10.72
N ALA A 123 -28.97 17.92 -10.97
CA ALA A 123 -28.20 17.84 -12.21
C ALA A 123 -27.38 16.55 -12.24
N SER A 124 -26.67 16.26 -11.14
CA SER A 124 -25.95 14.99 -10.99
C SER A 124 -26.89 13.78 -11.05
N HIS A 125 -28.07 13.87 -10.43
CA HIS A 125 -29.08 12.81 -10.46
C HIS A 125 -29.53 12.45 -11.88
N ALA A 126 -29.68 13.45 -12.75
CA ALA A 126 -30.03 13.27 -14.16
C ALA A 126 -28.86 12.72 -14.98
N GLU A 127 -27.65 13.24 -14.76
CA GLU A 127 -26.43 12.75 -15.40
C GLU A 127 -26.19 11.27 -15.09
N ARG A 128 -26.30 10.87 -13.83
CA ARG A 128 -26.10 9.46 -13.43
C ARG A 128 -27.17 8.53 -13.97
N ARG A 129 -28.40 9.01 -14.17
CA ARG A 129 -29.46 8.23 -14.84
C ARG A 129 -29.04 7.87 -16.27
N LYS A 130 -28.44 8.81 -17.01
CA LYS A 130 -27.88 8.59 -18.36
C LYS A 130 -26.65 7.69 -18.36
N HIS A 131 -25.74 7.92 -17.43
CA HIS A 131 -24.52 7.11 -17.29
C HIS A 131 -24.84 5.62 -17.17
N TYR A 132 -25.88 5.27 -16.40
CA TYR A 132 -26.35 3.90 -16.23
C TYR A 132 -27.37 3.43 -17.28
N LYS A 133 -27.68 4.26 -18.29
CA LYS A 133 -28.66 3.99 -19.34
C LYS A 133 -30.06 3.67 -18.81
N LEU A 134 -30.39 4.21 -17.63
CA LEU A 134 -31.70 4.02 -17.00
C LEU A 134 -32.75 4.95 -17.60
N ASP A 135 -32.34 5.99 -18.32
CA ASP A 135 -33.20 6.89 -19.09
C ASP A 135 -33.73 6.24 -20.38
N GLU A 136 -33.07 5.20 -20.89
CA GLU A 136 -33.53 4.42 -22.04
C GLU A 136 -34.61 3.38 -21.67
N LEU A 137 -34.82 3.15 -20.37
CA LEU A 137 -35.77 2.17 -19.86
C LEU A 137 -37.15 2.80 -19.67
N SER A 138 -38.20 2.06 -20.03
CA SER A 138 -39.54 2.40 -19.56
C SER A 138 -39.64 2.19 -18.05
N GLU A 139 -40.58 2.89 -17.40
CA GLU A 139 -40.86 2.73 -15.97
C GLU A 139 -41.09 1.27 -15.57
N GLN A 140 -41.78 0.48 -16.41
CA GLN A 140 -41.99 -0.94 -16.14
C GLN A 140 -40.68 -1.74 -16.19
N LYS A 141 -39.81 -1.48 -17.18
CA LYS A 141 -38.50 -2.13 -17.27
C LYS A 141 -37.62 -1.75 -16.08
N HIS A 142 -37.65 -0.49 -15.68
CA HIS A 142 -36.95 0.02 -14.50
C HIS A 142 -37.38 -0.73 -13.23
N LYS A 143 -38.70 -0.85 -13.00
CA LYS A 143 -39.27 -1.63 -11.88
C LYS A 143 -38.84 -3.10 -11.92
N ASN A 144 -38.79 -3.70 -13.11
CA ASN A 144 -38.43 -5.11 -13.28
C ASN A 144 -36.95 -5.40 -12.98
N ILE A 145 -36.03 -4.47 -13.28
CA ILE A 145 -34.59 -4.68 -13.03
C ILE A 145 -34.19 -4.40 -11.59
N ARG A 146 -34.99 -3.65 -10.84
CA ARG A 146 -34.65 -3.20 -9.48
C ARG A 146 -34.25 -4.35 -8.56
N ALA A 147 -35.03 -5.42 -8.53
CA ALA A 147 -34.73 -6.57 -7.67
C ALA A 147 -33.40 -7.23 -8.05
N THR A 148 -33.10 -7.32 -9.34
CA THR A 148 -31.83 -7.86 -9.85
C THR A 148 -30.66 -6.96 -9.46
N VAL A 149 -30.78 -5.65 -9.63
CA VAL A 149 -29.73 -4.68 -9.26
C VAL A 149 -29.49 -4.71 -7.75
N ALA A 150 -30.56 -4.75 -6.94
CA ALA A 150 -30.45 -4.83 -5.50
C ALA A 150 -29.72 -6.09 -5.04
N ARG A 151 -30.03 -7.25 -5.64
CA ARG A 151 -29.32 -8.50 -5.38
C ARG A 151 -27.83 -8.41 -5.74
N LEU A 152 -27.50 -7.88 -6.92
CA LEU A 152 -26.11 -7.73 -7.36
C LEU A 152 -25.32 -6.75 -6.47
N ALA A 153 -25.96 -5.68 -6.00
CA ALA A 153 -25.33 -4.75 -5.06
C ALA A 153 -25.09 -5.37 -3.69
N GLU A 154 -25.99 -6.24 -3.24
CA GLU A 154 -25.80 -7.01 -2.01
C GLU A 154 -24.64 -8.00 -2.13
N GLU A 155 -24.56 -8.73 -3.24
CA GLU A 155 -23.46 -9.66 -3.53
C GLU A 155 -22.11 -8.92 -3.60
N ALA A 156 -22.06 -7.79 -4.32
CA ALA A 156 -20.86 -6.96 -4.38
C ALA A 156 -20.45 -6.42 -3.01
N PHE A 157 -21.40 -6.01 -2.18
CA PHE A 157 -21.11 -5.56 -0.82
C PHE A 157 -20.55 -6.68 0.05
N ALA A 158 -21.19 -7.84 0.05
CA ALA A 158 -20.74 -9.01 0.82
C ALA A 158 -19.32 -9.43 0.42
N GLU A 159 -19.01 -9.43 -0.87
CA GLU A 159 -17.68 -9.76 -1.38
C GLU A 159 -16.64 -8.72 -0.97
N ALA A 160 -16.93 -7.43 -1.22
CA ALA A 160 -15.98 -6.34 -0.99
C ALA A 160 -15.73 -6.06 0.51
N THR A 161 -16.67 -6.41 1.38
CA THR A 161 -16.56 -6.21 2.84
C THR A 161 -16.34 -7.52 3.61
N GLY A 162 -16.27 -8.64 2.91
CA GLY A 162 -16.06 -9.96 3.50
C GLY A 162 -14.70 -10.09 4.17
N THR A 163 -14.64 -10.93 5.21
CA THR A 163 -13.39 -11.18 5.95
C THR A 163 -12.32 -11.82 5.09
N GLU A 164 -12.70 -12.70 4.16
CA GLU A 164 -11.75 -13.34 3.22
C GLU A 164 -11.06 -12.30 2.33
N THR A 165 -11.82 -11.37 1.76
CA THR A 165 -11.29 -10.23 0.99
C THR A 165 -10.40 -9.35 1.84
N ALA A 166 -10.82 -9.02 3.07
CA ALA A 166 -10.01 -8.23 3.98
C ALA A 166 -8.68 -8.92 4.32
N THR A 167 -8.69 -10.23 4.56
CA THR A 167 -7.49 -11.03 4.81
C THR A 167 -6.59 -11.07 3.59
N ALA A 168 -7.12 -11.38 2.41
CA ALA A 168 -6.34 -11.42 1.17
C ALA A 168 -5.69 -10.06 0.85
N LEU A 169 -6.41 -8.95 1.09
CA LEU A 169 -5.84 -7.62 0.95
C LEU A 169 -4.81 -7.32 2.04
N SER A 170 -4.98 -7.80 3.27
CA SER A 170 -4.01 -7.56 4.35
C SER A 170 -2.65 -8.22 4.11
N ASP A 171 -2.63 -9.35 3.40
CA ASP A 171 -1.39 -10.06 3.02
C ASP A 171 -0.60 -9.34 1.92
N ILE A 172 -1.22 -8.39 1.20
CA ILE A 172 -0.55 -7.59 0.18
C ILE A 172 0.09 -6.37 0.84
N ILE A 173 1.42 -6.32 0.81
CA ILE A 173 2.21 -5.16 1.24
C ILE A 173 1.98 -3.97 0.29
N ASP A 174 1.99 -2.77 0.83
CA ASP A 174 2.03 -1.54 0.05
C ASP A 174 3.45 -0.98 -0.05
N GLU A 175 3.63 0.05 -0.87
CA GLU A 175 4.92 0.69 -1.08
C GLU A 175 5.52 1.21 0.23
N ASN A 176 4.68 1.77 1.12
CA ASN A 176 5.15 2.31 2.39
C ASN A 176 5.71 1.20 3.29
N THR A 177 5.03 0.05 3.33
CA THR A 177 5.46 -1.13 4.08
C THR A 177 6.74 -1.71 3.50
N LEU A 178 6.82 -1.85 2.16
CA LEU A 178 8.04 -2.27 1.48
C LEU A 178 9.22 -1.35 1.83
N GLN A 179 9.05 -0.03 1.72
CA GLN A 179 10.11 0.93 2.05
C GLN A 179 10.53 0.83 3.51
N LYS A 180 9.55 0.69 4.43
CA LYS A 180 9.84 0.53 5.85
C LYS A 180 10.67 -0.73 6.13
N GLU A 181 10.35 -1.86 5.50
CA GLU A 181 11.12 -3.10 5.63
C GLU A 181 12.54 -2.95 5.09
N ILE A 182 12.71 -2.26 3.95
CA ILE A 182 14.03 -1.97 3.39
C ILE A 182 14.84 -1.04 4.31
N TYR A 183 14.23 0.01 4.86
CA TYR A 183 14.89 0.89 5.83
C TYR A 183 15.26 0.15 7.11
N GLN A 184 14.44 -0.77 7.59
CA GLN A 184 14.76 -1.59 8.76
C GLN A 184 15.93 -2.55 8.45
N ALA A 185 15.96 -3.17 7.28
CA ALA A 185 17.03 -4.07 6.90
C ALA A 185 18.39 -3.37 6.70
N VAL A 186 18.39 -2.16 6.12
CA VAL A 186 19.62 -1.42 5.77
C VAL A 186 20.06 -0.47 6.88
N TYR A 187 19.11 0.15 7.58
CA TYR A 187 19.36 1.20 8.56
C TYR A 187 18.81 0.89 9.97
N ALA A 188 18.12 -0.23 10.20
CA ALA A 188 17.44 -0.48 11.49
C ALA A 188 16.54 0.69 11.95
N MET A 189 15.94 1.40 10.98
CA MET A 189 15.13 2.60 11.18
C MET A 189 13.84 2.51 10.36
N ASP A 190 12.82 3.24 10.79
CA ASP A 190 11.52 3.31 10.07
C ASP A 190 11.57 4.25 8.85
N THR A 191 12.64 5.04 8.71
CA THR A 191 12.81 6.03 7.65
C THR A 191 14.27 6.07 7.19
N GLU A 192 14.51 6.52 5.96
CA GLU A 192 15.85 6.81 5.48
C GLU A 192 16.56 7.82 6.42
N PRO A 193 17.81 7.57 6.85
CA PRO A 193 18.58 8.53 7.61
C PRO A 193 18.90 9.76 6.76
N ALA A 194 19.17 10.88 7.41
CA ALA A 194 19.67 12.06 6.71
C ALA A 194 20.96 11.73 5.94
N SER A 195 21.21 12.40 4.82
CA SER A 195 22.36 12.14 3.94
C SER A 195 23.73 12.29 4.61
N ASN A 196 23.79 13.00 5.73
CA ASN A 196 24.97 13.13 6.59
C ASN A 196 25.05 12.06 7.69
N PHE A 197 24.13 11.09 7.68
CA PHE A 197 23.93 10.06 8.70
C PHE A 197 23.84 10.62 10.13
N ALA A 198 23.41 11.88 10.29
CA ALA A 198 23.27 12.50 11.60
C ALA A 198 22.28 11.68 12.44
N ASN A 199 22.73 11.26 13.63
CA ASN A 199 21.98 10.44 14.58
C ASN A 199 21.70 8.98 14.17
N TYR A 200 22.26 8.49 13.05
CA TYR A 200 22.19 7.08 12.69
C TYR A 200 23.05 6.23 13.64
N LYS A 201 22.45 5.19 14.24
CA LYS A 201 23.14 4.22 15.09
C LYS A 201 23.01 2.83 14.49
N ALA A 202 23.95 2.48 13.59
CA ALA A 202 23.96 1.21 12.88
C ALA A 202 23.94 -0.03 13.81
N PHE A 203 24.45 0.12 15.03
CA PHE A 203 24.41 -0.91 16.06
C PHE A 203 23.82 -0.31 17.33
N ASN A 204 22.93 -1.04 17.99
CA ASN A 204 22.21 -0.65 19.21
C ASN A 204 23.12 -0.49 20.43
N ASN A 205 24.12 0.41 20.39
CA ASN A 205 24.98 0.81 21.51
C ASN A 205 25.37 -0.35 22.47
N GLN A 206 25.58 -1.57 21.96
CA GLN A 206 26.11 -2.67 22.76
C GLN A 206 27.63 -2.55 22.70
N ALA A 207 28.15 -1.69 23.58
CA ALA A 207 29.54 -1.64 23.99
C ALA A 207 29.58 -1.87 25.51
#